data_AF-A0A1G9Q6X0-F1
#
_entry.id   AF-A0A1G9Q6X0-F1
#
_cell.length_a   1.000
_cell.length_b   1.000
_cell.length_c   1.000
_cell.angle_alpha   90.00
_cell.angle_beta   90.00
_cell.angle_gamma   90.00
#
_symmetry.space_group_name_H-M   'P 1'
#
loop_
_entity.id
_entity.type
_entity.pdbx_description
1 polymer ?
#
loop_
_entity_poly.entity_id
_entity_poly.type
_entity_poly.pdbx_seq_one_letter_code
_entity_poly.pdbx_strand_id
1 'polypeptide(L)' 'MKNGKRPDPNVIHPIAGYDKEIYVKPTISNPNIIVGDFTYIADSEFESHVTHHYEWNGDKLIIGKFCQIA' A
#
# COMPACT_ATOMS: atom_id res chain seq x y z
N MET A 1 -5.69 5.22 -22.08
CA MET A 1 -6.67 4.69 -21.10
C MET A 1 -8.05 4.82 -21.71
N LYS A 2 -8.85 3.75 -21.78
CA LYS A 2 -10.20 3.84 -22.36
C LYS A 2 -11.01 4.90 -21.58
N ASN A 3 -11.65 5.82 -22.29
CA ASN A 3 -12.58 6.82 -21.76
C ASN A 3 -11.98 7.82 -20.73
N GLY A 4 -10.66 8.05 -20.73
CA GLY A 4 -10.02 9.02 -19.83
C GLY A 4 -10.03 8.63 -18.34
N LYS A 5 -10.52 7.44 -18.00
CA LYS A 5 -10.56 6.94 -16.62
C LYS A 5 -9.16 6.56 -16.16
N ARG A 6 -8.74 7.08 -15.00
CA ARG A 6 -7.44 6.78 -14.39
C ARG A 6 -7.62 6.00 -13.07
N PRO A 7 -6.74 5.02 -12.74
CA PRO A 7 -6.71 4.46 -11.40
C PRO A 7 -6.45 5.57 -10.39
N ASP A 8 -7.22 5.56 -9.31
CA ASP A 8 -7.00 6.43 -8.15
C ASP A 8 -6.07 5.71 -7.18
N PRO A 9 -4.88 6.24 -6.86
CA PRO A 9 -3.95 5.58 -5.95
C PRO A 9 -4.42 5.54 -4.49
N ASN A 10 -5.54 6.21 -4.15
CA ASN A 10 -6.07 6.27 -2.79
C ASN A 10 -7.25 5.32 -2.55
N VAL A 11 -7.62 4.48 -3.52
CA VAL A 11 -8.59 3.40 -3.29
C VAL A 11 -7.88 2.18 -2.73
N ILE A 12 -8.48 1.52 -1.73
CA ILE A 12 -7.93 0.30 -1.14
C ILE A 12 -7.97 -0.84 -2.18
N HIS A 13 -9.13 -1.06 -2.81
CA HIS A 13 -9.31 -2.10 -3.83
C HIS A 13 -9.30 -1.50 -5.24
N PRO A 14 -8.18 -1.59 -5.99
CA PRO A 14 -8.08 -0.99 -7.31
C PRO A 14 -8.90 -1.72 -8.39
N ILE A 15 -9.26 -2.98 -8.15
CA ILE A 15 -10.03 -3.81 -9.07
C ILE A 15 -11.46 -3.95 -8.54
N ALA A 16 -12.43 -3.40 -9.29
CA ALA A 16 -13.83 -3.48 -8.92
C ALA A 16 -14.30 -4.95 -8.87
N GLY A 17 -14.86 -5.36 -7.72
CA GLY A 17 -15.35 -6.72 -7.50
C GLY A 17 -14.27 -7.74 -7.14
N TYR A 18 -13.05 -7.30 -6.84
CA TYR A 18 -11.95 -8.16 -6.39
C TYR A 18 -11.30 -7.58 -5.13
N ASP A 19 -11.25 -8.39 -4.07
CA ASP A 19 -10.88 -7.99 -2.70
C ASP A 19 -9.61 -8.68 -2.19
N LYS A 20 -8.95 -9.49 -3.02
CA LYS A 20 -7.74 -10.24 -2.63
C LYS A 20 -6.44 -9.49 -2.92
N GLU A 21 -6.51 -8.26 -3.38
CA GLU A 21 -5.37 -7.36 -3.47
C GLU A 21 -5.76 -5.95 -3.04
N ILE A 22 -4.79 -5.24 -2.47
CA ILE A 22 -4.95 -3.85 -2.06
C ILE A 22 -3.82 -2.98 -2.57
N TYR A 23 -4.11 -1.70 -2.80
CA TYR A 23 -3.06 -0.68 -2.72
C TYR A 23 -2.66 -0.47 -1.26
N VAL A 24 -1.36 -0.45 -1.02
CA VAL A 24 -0.79 -0.38 0.33
C VAL A 24 -0.85 1.03 0.90
N LYS A 25 -0.54 2.06 0.09
CA LYS A 25 -0.53 3.46 0.53
C LYS A 25 -1.80 3.89 1.30
N PRO A 26 -3.03 3.65 0.82
CA PRO A 26 -4.24 4.10 1.52
C PRO A 26 -4.53 3.34 2.82
N THR A 27 -3.83 2.22 3.11
CA THR A 27 -4.03 1.44 4.34
C THR A 27 -3.02 1.75 5.43
N ILE A 28 -2.02 2.60 5.16
CA ILE A 28 -0.97 2.92 6.14
C ILE A 28 -1.53 3.81 7.24
N SER A 29 -1.31 3.41 8.49
CA SER A 29 -1.67 4.16 9.69
C SER A 29 -0.44 4.64 10.46
N ASN A 30 0.66 3.89 10.39
CA ASN A 30 1.92 4.21 11.04
C ASN A 30 2.68 5.32 10.28
N PRO A 31 2.97 6.47 10.91
CA PRO A 31 3.63 7.61 10.25
C PRO A 31 5.08 7.34 9.84
N ASN A 32 5.71 6.28 10.35
CA ASN A 32 7.07 5.87 9.99
C ASN A 32 7.11 4.89 8.81
N ILE A 33 5.96 4.50 8.27
CA ILE A 33 5.83 3.70 7.06
C ILE A 33 5.41 4.63 5.92
N ILE A 34 6.17 4.66 4.84
CA ILE A 34 5.94 5.55 3.70
C ILE A 34 5.92 4.70 2.44
N VAL A 35 4.77 4.65 1.77
CA VAL A 35 4.58 3.83 0.58
C VAL A 35 4.13 4.68 -0.60
N GLY A 36 4.79 4.50 -1.74
CA GLY A 36 4.49 5.19 -2.98
C GLY A 36 3.16 4.76 -3.62
N ASP A 37 2.63 5.62 -4.48
CA ASP A 37 1.42 5.37 -5.25
C ASP A 37 1.52 4.06 -6.07
N PHE A 38 0.39 3.37 -6.21
CA PHE A 38 0.22 2.17 -7.03
C PHE A 38 1.04 0.94 -6.58
N THR A 39 1.65 0.99 -5.39
CA THR A 39 2.27 -0.17 -4.75
C THR A 39 1.19 -1.05 -4.13
N TYR A 40 1.24 -2.36 -4.39
CA TYR A 40 0.18 -3.30 -4.04
C TYR A 40 0.71 -4.62 -3.47
N ILE A 41 -0.16 -5.33 -2.76
CA ILE A 41 0.06 -6.67 -2.21
C ILE A 41 -1.20 -7.52 -2.42
N ALA A 42 -1.03 -8.83 -2.65
CA ALA A 42 -2.13 -9.80 -2.73
C ALA A 42 -2.59 -10.28 -1.34
N ASP A 43 -2.90 -9.32 -0.47
CA ASP A 43 -3.34 -9.49 0.92
C ASP A 43 -4.29 -8.33 1.26
N SER A 44 -4.87 -8.30 2.45
CA SER A 44 -5.69 -7.21 2.99
C SER A 44 -4.98 -6.37 4.06
N GLU A 45 -3.89 -6.84 4.68
CA GLU A 45 -3.31 -6.21 5.89
C GLU A 45 -1.78 -6.06 5.83
N PHE A 46 -1.29 -5.01 5.15
CA PHE A 46 0.15 -4.78 4.97
C PHE A 46 0.93 -4.57 6.29
N GLU A 47 0.44 -3.72 7.20
CA GLU A 47 1.18 -3.37 8.42
C GLU A 47 1.39 -4.58 9.35
N SER A 48 0.52 -5.60 9.28
CA SER A 48 0.69 -6.84 10.06
C SER A 48 1.96 -7.62 9.70
N HIS A 49 2.52 -7.37 8.51
CA HIS A 49 3.76 -7.99 8.02
C HIS A 49 5.02 -7.20 8.38
N VAL A 50 4.88 -5.98 8.94
CA VAL A 50 6.00 -5.12 9.33
C VAL A 50 6.33 -5.38 10.80
N THR A 51 7.23 -6.33 11.05
CA THR A 51 7.60 -6.75 12.40
C THR A 51 8.80 -5.96 12.94
N HIS A 52 8.91 -5.85 14.27
CA HIS A 52 10.02 -5.19 14.96
C HIS A 52 10.24 -3.71 14.61
N HIS A 53 9.22 -3.04 14.07
CA HIS A 53 9.26 -1.61 13.77
C HIS A 53 8.73 -0.81 14.96
N TYR A 54 9.62 -0.49 15.90
CA TYR A 54 9.23 0.16 17.16
C TYR A 54 9.29 1.69 17.07
N GLU A 55 8.30 2.37 17.64
CA GLU A 55 8.21 3.84 17.62
C GLU A 55 9.45 4.54 18.22
N TRP A 56 10.06 3.94 19.24
CA TRP A 56 11.21 4.52 19.93
C TRP A 56 12.52 4.44 19.14
N ASN A 57 12.60 3.60 18.10
CA ASN A 57 13.78 3.52 17.22
C ASN A 57 13.84 4.72 16.27
N GLY A 58 12.68 5.24 15.85
CA GLY A 58 12.57 6.31 14.85
C GLY A 58 13.04 5.91 13.44
N ASP A 59 13.23 4.62 13.18
CA ASP A 59 13.53 4.09 11.85
C ASP A 59 12.29 4.19 10.94
N LYS A 60 12.53 4.19 9.63
CA LYS A 60 11.46 4.35 8.63
C LYS A 60 11.52 3.24 7.59
N LEU A 61 10.36 2.69 7.25
CA LEU A 61 10.17 1.83 6.10
C LEU A 61 9.71 2.68 4.92
N ILE A 62 10.49 2.71 3.83
CA ILE A 62 10.17 3.49 2.64
C ILE A 62 10.12 2.57 1.42
N ILE A 63 8.96 2.51 0.78
CA ILE A 63 8.74 1.73 -0.45
C ILE A 63 8.36 2.69 -1.58
N GLY A 64 8.97 2.50 -2.76
CA GLY A 64 8.74 3.31 -3.94
C GLY A 64 7.33 3.15 -4.53
N LYS A 65 7.15 3.73 -5.73
CA LYS A 65 5.90 3.63 -6.51
C LYS A 65 5.93 2.39 -7.41
N PHE A 66 4.77 1.88 -7.79
CA PHE A 66 4.61 0.77 -8.74
C PHE A 66 5.35 -0.52 -8.34
N CYS A 67 5.45 -0.81 -7.05
CA CYS A 67 6.00 -2.07 -6.56
C CYS A 67 4.89 -3.12 -6.41
N GLN A 68 5.17 -4.36 -6.79
CA GLN A 68 4.40 -5.52 -6.37
C GLN A 68 5.13 -6.15 -5.19
N ILE A 69 4.46 -6.28 -4.05
CA ILE A 69 4.94 -7.00 -2.88
C ILE A 69 4.39 -8.42 -2.97
N ALA A 70 5.30 -9.39 -2.88
CA ALA A 70 5.02 -10.82 -3.07
C ALA A 70 4.27 -11.42 -1.88
#